data_AF-A0A443RUW1-F1
#
_entry.id   AF-A0A443RUW1-F1
#
_cell.length_a   1.000
_cell.length_b   1.000
_cell.length_c   1.000
_cell.angle_alpha   90.00
_cell.angle_beta   90.00
_cell.angle_gamma   90.00
#
_symmetry.space_group_name_H-M   'P 1'
#
loop_
_entity.id
_entity.type
_entity.pdbx_description
1 polymer ?
#
loop_
_entity_poly.entity_id
_entity_poly.type
_entity_poly.pdbx_seq_one_letter_code
_entity_poly.pdbx_strand_id
1 'polypeptide(L)' 'MAEKPEDFNLPLSVITKLIKDALPENSTVSKDARQALSKATSFFILYLTSCANNVATENERMDLTEQDVCDA' A
#
# COMPACT_ATOMS: atom_id res chain seq x y z
N MET A 1 -6.81 13.17 -9.41
CA MET A 1 -6.52 11.73 -9.54
C MET A 1 -5.08 11.63 -10.02
N ALA A 2 -4.23 10.82 -9.40
CA ALA A 2 -2.85 10.73 -9.84
C ALA A 2 -2.80 10.38 -11.33
N GLU A 3 -2.19 11.24 -12.12
CA GLU A 3 -2.21 11.14 -13.58
C GLU A 3 -1.18 10.14 -14.08
N LYS A 4 -0.21 9.76 -13.24
CA LYS A 4 0.81 8.76 -13.56
C LYS A 4 1.03 7.78 -12.41
N PRO A 5 1.26 6.49 -12.69
CA PRO A 5 1.62 5.50 -11.67
C PRO A 5 2.92 5.83 -10.94
N GLU A 6 3.73 6.73 -11.52
CA GLU A 6 5.00 7.22 -10.98
C GLU A 6 4.81 8.16 -9.78
N ASP A 7 3.65 8.80 -9.65
CA ASP A 7 3.33 9.72 -8.54
C ASP A 7 3.16 8.96 -7.21
N PHE A 8 2.94 7.65 -7.26
CA PHE A 8 2.83 6.77 -6.08
C PHE A 8 4.12 6.03 -5.74
N ASN A 9 5.26 6.43 -6.30
CA ASN A 9 6.53 5.78 -6.01
C ASN A 9 6.98 6.07 -4.57
N LEU A 10 6.91 5.03 -3.74
CA LEU A 10 7.43 5.08 -2.38
C LEU A 10 8.96 4.95 -2.38
N PRO A 11 9.66 5.51 -1.37
CA PRO A 11 11.10 5.35 -1.26
C PRO A 11 11.53 3.89 -1.17
N LEU A 12 12.27 3.40 -2.18
CA LEU A 12 12.76 2.01 -2.23
C LEU A 12 13.62 1.62 -1.03
N SER A 13 14.28 2.60 -0.38
CA SER A 13 15.05 2.39 0.85
C SER A 13 14.17 1.91 2.01
N VAL A 14 12.99 2.52 2.19
CA VAL A 14 12.04 2.16 3.24
C VAL A 14 11.44 0.79 2.96
N ILE A 15 11.03 0.54 1.72
CA ILE A 15 10.52 -0.77 1.29
C ILE A 15 11.56 -1.86 1.53
N THR A 16 12.83 -1.62 1.18
CA THR A 16 13.90 -2.61 1.38
C THR A 16 14.14 -2.91 2.86
N LYS A 17 14.03 -1.91 3.74
CA LYS A 17 14.12 -2.12 5.20
C LYS A 17 12.96 -3.00 5.69
N LEU A 18 11.72 -2.63 5.37
CA LEU A 18 10.52 -3.39 5.75
C LEU A 18 10.56 -4.85 5.28
N ILE A 19 11.02 -5.09 4.05
CA ILE A 19 11.18 -6.45 3.52
C ILE A 19 12.21 -7.23 4.34
N LYS A 20 13.35 -6.63 4.67
CA LYS A 20 14.39 -7.31 5.44
C LYS A 20 13.95 -7.59 6.87
N ASP A 21 13.21 -6.68 7.49
CA ASP A 21 12.68 -6.85 8.84
C ASP A 21 11.66 -8.00 8.91
N ALA A 22 10.97 -8.29 7.80
CA ALA A 22 10.03 -9.40 7.68
C ALA A 22 10.69 -10.75 7.32
N LEU A 23 11.99 -10.78 7.02
CA LEU A 23 12.71 -11.97 6.57
C LEU A 23 13.79 -12.40 7.58
N PRO A 24 14.15 -13.70 7.62
CA PRO A 24 15.24 -14.19 8.46
C PRO A 24 16.58 -13.54 8.11
N GLU A 25 17.47 -13.40 9.11
CA GLU A 25 18.83 -12.91 8.91
C GLU A 25 19.55 -13.73 7.82
N ASN A 26 20.26 -13.04 6.93
CA ASN A 26 20.93 -13.55 5.72
C ASN A 26 20.05 -13.81 4.48
N SER A 27 18.78 -13.45 4.51
CA SER A 27 17.92 -13.52 3.30
C SER A 27 18.30 -12.42 2.29
N THR A 28 18.41 -12.80 1.02
CA THR A 28 18.65 -11.85 -0.09
C THR A 28 17.41 -11.71 -0.95
N VAL A 29 17.14 -10.47 -1.39
CA VAL A 29 15.98 -10.14 -2.21
C VAL A 29 16.44 -9.55 -3.53
N SER A 30 15.94 -10.10 -4.64
CA SER A 30 16.30 -9.63 -5.98
C SER A 30 15.87 -8.18 -6.20
N LYS A 31 16.48 -7.51 -7.18
CA LYS A 31 16.12 -6.13 -7.53
C LYS A 31 14.69 -6.06 -8.08
N ASP A 32 14.33 -7.05 -8.90
CA ASP A 32 13.01 -7.14 -9.52
C ASP A 32 11.91 -7.37 -8.49
N ALA A 33 12.14 -8.21 -7.47
CA ALA A 33 11.18 -8.42 -6.38
C ALA A 33 10.94 -7.11 -5.60
N ARG A 34 11.98 -6.32 -5.33
CA ARG A 34 11.84 -5.02 -4.67
C ARG A 34 11.03 -4.03 -5.50
N GLN A 35 11.25 -3.99 -6.82
CA GLN A 35 10.49 -3.13 -7.72
C GLN A 35 9.03 -3.59 -7.86
N ALA A 36 8.79 -4.90 -7.95
CA ALA A 36 7.45 -5.47 -7.99
C ALA A 36 6.68 -5.15 -6.71
N LEU A 37 7.31 -5.30 -5.55
CA LEU A 37 6.69 -4.96 -4.28
C LEU A 37 6.39 -3.47 -4.17
N SER A 38 7.31 -2.60 -4.61
CA SER A 38 7.08 -1.16 -4.64
C SER A 38 5.83 -0.78 -5.44
N LYS A 39 5.62 -1.41 -6.60
CA LYS A 39 4.42 -1.19 -7.42
C LYS A 39 3.18 -1.76 -6.75
N ALA A 40 3.28 -2.99 -6.21
CA ALA A 40 2.18 -3.65 -5.51
C ALA A 40 1.69 -2.84 -4.30
N THR A 41 2.59 -2.20 -3.55
CA THR A 41 2.22 -1.33 -2.42
C THR A 41 1.35 -0.16 -2.85
N SER A 42 1.66 0.47 -4.00
CA SER A 42 0.82 1.57 -4.53
C SER A 42 -0.59 1.09 -4.86
N PHE A 43 -0.72 -0.09 -5.49
CA PHE A 43 -2.03 -0.71 -5.75
C PHE A 43 -2.74 -1.10 -4.46
N PHE A 44 -2.03 -1.61 -3.47
CA PHE A 44 -2.58 -1.98 -2.18
C PHE A 44 -3.21 -0.77 -1.46
N ILE A 45 -2.51 0.37 -1.42
CA ILE A 45 -3.04 1.59 -0.79
C ILE A 45 -4.31 2.07 -1.51
N LEU A 46 -4.29 2.09 -2.85
CA LEU A 46 -5.45 2.48 -3.65
C LEU A 46 -6.63 1.54 -3.44
N TYR A 47 -6.38 0.23 -3.42
CA TYR A 47 -7.41 -0.77 -3.20
C TYR A 47 -7.99 -0.69 -1.79
N LEU A 48 -7.15 -0.56 -0.77
CA LEU A 48 -7.58 -0.39 0.62
C LEU A 48 -8.42 0.89 0.78
N THR A 49 -7.99 1.99 0.17
CA THR A 49 -8.75 3.26 0.18
C THR A 49 -10.11 3.10 -0.50
N SER A 50 -10.17 2.36 -1.61
CA SER A 50 -11.42 2.07 -2.29
C SER A 50 -12.35 1.19 -1.45
N CYS A 51 -11.81 0.21 -0.72
CA CYS A 51 -12.59 -0.67 0.14
C CYS A 51 -13.15 0.13 1.33
N ALA A 52 -12.31 0.91 2.01
CA ALA A 52 -12.73 1.79 3.10
C ALA A 52 -13.76 2.84 2.63
N ASN A 53 -13.62 3.37 1.42
CA ASN A 53 -14.61 4.27 0.85
C ASN A 53 -15.97 3.59 0.63
N ASN A 54 -15.98 2.30 0.25
CA ASN A 54 -17.23 1.55 0.12
C ASN A 54 -17.91 1.39 1.49
N VAL A 55 -17.16 1.04 2.54
CA VAL A 55 -17.69 0.94 3.91
C VAL A 55 -18.24 2.28 4.40
N ALA A 56 -17.55 3.38 4.15
CA ALA A 56 -18.02 4.72 4.50
C ALA A 56 -19.31 5.08 3.75
N THR A 57 -19.37 4.75 2.45
CA THR A 57 -20.54 5.01 1.59
C THR A 57 -21.75 4.17 2.01
N GLU A 58 -21.55 2.91 2.41
CA GLU A 58 -22.59 2.03 2.96
C GLU A 58 -23.19 2.59 4.26
N ASN A 59 -22.36 3.27 5.05
CA ASN A 59 -22.78 3.98 6.26
C ASN A 59 -23.31 5.41 6.00
N GLU A 60 -23.55 5.78 4.74
CA GLU A 60 -24.01 7.11 4.30
C GLU A 60 -23.10 8.27 4.74
N ARG A 61 -21.81 7.98 4.97
CA ARG A 61 -20.81 8.97 5.35
C ARG A 61 -20.02 9.45 4.14
N MET A 62 -19.73 10.75 4.13
CA MET A 62 -18.87 11.38 3.12
C MET A 62 -17.41 11.46 3.57
N ASP A 63 -17.16 11.30 4.87
CA ASP A 63 -15.82 11.31 5.47
C ASP A 63 -15.36 9.87 5.71
N LEU A 64 -14.06 9.65 5.48
CA LEU A 64 -13.41 8.35 5.62
C LEU A 64 -12.72 8.31 6.98
N THR A 65 -13.15 7.42 7.86
CA THR A 65 -12.68 7.32 9.25
C THR A 65 -11.69 6.16 9.44
N GLU A 66 -10.97 6.16 10.56
CA GLU A 66 -10.06 5.07 10.93
C GLU A 66 -10.79 3.72 11.05
N GLN A 67 -12.06 3.72 11.45
CA GLN A 67 -12.87 2.52 11.54
C GLN A 67 -13.13 1.93 10.14
N ASP A 68 -13.43 2.78 9.15
CA ASP A 68 -13.64 2.33 7.77
C ASP A 68 -12.38 1.67 7.19
N VAL A 69 -11.19 2.12 7.58
CA VAL A 69 -9.92 1.52 7.15
C VAL A 69 -9.62 0.20 7.87
N CYS A 70 -10.05 0.06 9.13
CA CYS A 70 -9.88 -1.19 9.88
C CYS A 70 -10.92 -2.26 9.51
N ASP A 71 -12.11 -1.85 9.07
CA ASP A 71 -13.21 -2.75 8.68
C ASP A 71 -13.19 -3.13 7.19
N ALA A 72 -12.34 -2.47 6.39
CA ALA A 72 -12.09 -2.74 4.97
C ALA A 72 -11.25 -4.00 4.70
#